data_AF-A0A534ZNF3-F1
#
_entry.id   AF-A0A534ZNF3-F1
#
_cell.length_a   1.000
_cell.length_b   1.000
_cell.length_c   1.000
_cell.angle_alpha   90.00
_cell.angle_beta   90.00
_cell.angle_gamma   90.00
#
_symmetry.space_group_name_H-M   'P 1'
#
loop_
_entity.id
_entity.type
_entity.pdbx_description
1 polymer ?
#
loop_
_entity_poly.entity_id
_entity_poly.type
_entity_poly.pdbx_seq_one_letter_code
_entity_poly.pdbx_strand_id
1 'polypeptide(L)'
;MSRGQARILRAVIAAIRPRGHGFDQPIDDDVLRHVARFLPYLPGPLRIGLPAGLYLVEYGPPLFARRLRRFSAMTPDEGQRYLAAWEHAGGLRGPLFVGLRALVFLAFYQHPDVLASLEVDWAGRAATLVARRAELLHGRAG
;
A
#
# COMPACT_ATOMS: atom_id res chain seq x y z
N MET A 1 7.39 -12.66 -4.69
CA MET A 1 7.24 -11.49 -5.58
C MET A 1 8.53 -11.34 -6.40
N SER A 2 8.45 -10.99 -7.69
CA SER A 2 9.64 -10.85 -8.54
C SER A 2 10.36 -9.50 -8.32
N ARG A 3 11.66 -9.42 -8.65
CA ARG A 3 12.45 -8.17 -8.56
C ARG A 3 11.84 -7.02 -9.38
N GLY A 4 11.24 -7.33 -10.53
CA GLY A 4 10.56 -6.35 -11.39
C GLY A 4 9.30 -5.77 -10.74
N GLN A 5 8.46 -6.63 -10.15
CA GLN A 5 7.27 -6.20 -9.41
C GLN A 5 7.62 -5.34 -8.19
N ALA A 6 8.67 -5.70 -7.46
CA ALA A 6 9.15 -4.92 -6.32
C ALA A 6 9.56 -3.50 -6.74
N ARG A 7 10.24 -3.36 -7.87
CA ARG A 7 10.66 -2.07 -8.42
C ARG A 7 9.47 -1.20 -8.83
N ILE A 8 8.47 -1.78 -9.49
CA ILE A 8 7.24 -1.06 -9.89
C ILE A 8 6.47 -0.64 -8.65
N LEU A 9 6.29 -1.54 -7.69
CA LEU A 9 5.57 -1.26 -6.45
C LEU A 9 6.26 -0.17 -5.62
N ARG A 10 7.59 -0.16 -5.55
CA ARG A 10 8.35 0.93 -4.93
C ARG A 10 8.09 2.27 -5.60
N ALA A 11 8.05 2.32 -6.93
CA ALA A 11 7.71 3.54 -7.67
C ALA A 11 6.26 3.99 -7.43
N VAL A 12 5.33 3.05 -7.31
CA VAL A 12 3.92 3.33 -6.98
C VAL A 12 3.79 3.89 -5.57
N ILE A 13 4.47 3.28 -4.58
CA ILE A 13 4.50 3.78 -3.20
C ILE A 13 5.04 5.21 -3.17
N ALA A 14 6.16 5.47 -3.84
CA ALA A 14 6.77 6.79 -3.91
C ALA A 14 5.86 7.86 -4.55
N ALA A 15 4.98 7.48 -5.46
CA ALA A 15 4.04 8.37 -6.15
C ALA A 15 2.70 8.58 -5.39
N ILE A 16 2.25 7.58 -4.63
CA ILE A 16 0.96 7.62 -3.89
C ILE A 16 1.13 8.20 -2.49
N ARG A 17 2.32 8.06 -1.87
CA ARG A 17 2.56 8.47 -0.50
C ARG A 17 2.28 9.97 -0.30
N PRO A 18 1.45 10.35 0.68
CA PRO A 18 1.30 11.76 1.06
C PRO A 18 2.63 12.28 1.62
N ARG A 19 3.14 13.39 1.08
CA ARG A 19 4.36 14.07 1.56
C ARG A 19 3.99 15.33 2.33
N GLY A 20 4.73 15.63 3.41
CA GLY A 20 4.48 16.75 4.33
C GLY A 20 4.23 16.31 5.78
N HIS A 21 4.27 17.25 6.75
CA HIS A 21 3.96 17.05 8.19
C HIS A 21 4.63 15.85 8.90
N GLY A 22 5.94 15.64 8.74
CA GLY A 22 6.67 14.59 9.47
C GLY A 22 6.54 13.17 8.87
N PHE A 23 5.83 13.05 7.73
CA PHE A 23 5.71 11.83 6.95
C PHE A 23 6.85 11.63 5.93
N ASP A 24 8.05 12.18 6.14
CA ASP A 24 9.24 12.02 5.26
C ASP A 24 10.23 10.94 5.75
N GLN A 25 9.74 9.96 6.50
CA GLN A 25 10.56 8.87 7.02
C GLN A 25 10.92 7.84 5.92
N PRO A 26 12.07 7.16 5.97
CA PRO A 26 12.48 6.16 4.96
C PRO A 26 11.71 4.83 5.07
N ILE A 27 10.38 4.87 5.24
CA ILE A 27 9.52 3.70 5.45
C ILE A 27 9.07 3.01 4.15
N ASP A 28 9.52 3.50 2.99
CA ASP A 28 9.10 2.97 1.69
C ASP A 28 9.39 1.46 1.55
N ASP A 29 10.54 1.02 2.09
CA ASP A 29 10.95 -0.38 2.06
C ASP A 29 10.15 -1.25 3.04
N ASP A 30 9.69 -0.68 4.15
CA ASP A 30 8.87 -1.40 5.13
C ASP A 30 7.41 -1.46 4.73
N VAL A 31 6.89 -0.41 4.09
CA VAL A 31 5.59 -0.43 3.39
C VAL A 31 5.63 -1.47 2.27
N LEU A 32 6.70 -1.49 1.46
CA LEU A 32 6.89 -2.52 0.42
C LEU A 32 6.88 -3.93 1.02
N ARG A 33 7.54 -4.13 2.16
CA ARG A 33 7.59 -5.43 2.86
C ARG A 33 6.22 -5.82 3.42
N HIS A 34 5.46 -4.87 3.95
CA HIS A 34 4.09 -5.10 4.43
C HIS A 34 3.14 -5.46 3.29
N VAL A 35 3.14 -4.70 2.19
CA VAL A 35 2.32 -5.02 1.02
C VAL A 35 2.68 -6.42 0.49
N ALA A 36 3.98 -6.74 0.39
CA ALA A 36 4.44 -8.06 -0.02
C ALA A 36 4.00 -9.19 0.92
N ARG A 37 3.87 -8.92 2.23
CA ARG A 37 3.33 -9.86 3.22
C ARG A 37 1.81 -10.01 3.13
N PHE A 38 1.07 -8.99 2.70
CA PHE A 38 -0.38 -9.04 2.51
C PHE A 38 -0.80 -9.74 1.21
N LEU A 39 0.03 -9.67 0.17
CA LEU A 39 -0.23 -10.25 -1.15
C LEU A 39 -0.70 -11.73 -1.15
N PRO A 40 -0.11 -12.64 -0.36
CA PRO A 40 -0.56 -14.04 -0.28
C PRO A 40 -1.96 -14.22 0.30
N TYR A 41 -2.44 -13.28 1.11
CA TYR A 41 -3.74 -13.33 1.78
C TYR A 41 -4.87 -12.73 0.93
N LEU A 42 -4.56 -12.19 -0.25
CA LEU A 42 -5.58 -11.67 -1.15
C LEU A 42 -6.39 -12.80 -1.81
N PRO A 43 -7.69 -12.57 -2.07
CA PRO A 43 -8.53 -13.48 -2.85
C PRO A 43 -7.86 -13.89 -4.17
N GLY A 44 -7.99 -15.16 -4.57
CA GLY A 44 -7.31 -15.75 -5.73
C GLY A 44 -7.30 -14.90 -7.01
N PRO A 45 -8.43 -14.27 -7.42
CA PRO A 45 -8.47 -13.39 -8.59
C PRO A 45 -7.53 -12.18 -8.46
N LEU A 46 -7.45 -11.57 -7.28
CA LEU A 46 -6.58 -10.42 -7.00
C LEU A 46 -5.11 -10.83 -6.95
N ARG A 47 -4.80 -12.04 -6.47
CA ARG A 47 -3.43 -12.56 -6.43
C ARG A 47 -2.80 -12.67 -7.83
N ILE A 48 -3.63 -12.89 -8.85
CA ILE A 48 -3.22 -12.98 -10.27
C ILE A 48 -3.34 -11.62 -10.96
N GLY A 49 -4.42 -10.88 -10.69
CA GLY A 49 -4.70 -9.58 -11.28
C GLY A 49 -3.70 -8.49 -10.88
N LEU A 50 -3.17 -8.53 -9.66
CA LEU A 50 -2.23 -7.53 -9.14
C LEU A 50 -0.88 -7.52 -9.89
N PRO A 51 -0.21 -8.68 -10.13
CA PRO A 51 0.90 -8.79 -11.07
C PRO A 51 0.62 -8.16 -12.44
N ALA A 52 -0.53 -8.48 -13.05
CA ALA A 52 -0.92 -7.97 -14.36
C ALA A 52 -1.14 -6.46 -14.33
N GLY A 53 -1.77 -5.95 -13.28
CA GLY A 53 -1.98 -4.52 -13.06
C GLY A 53 -0.67 -3.74 -12.87
N LEU A 54 0.32 -4.30 -12.16
CA LEU A 54 1.64 -3.68 -12.05
C LEU A 54 2.34 -3.58 -13.39
N TYR A 55 2.24 -4.62 -14.24
CA TYR A 55 2.76 -4.54 -15.60
C TYR A 55 2.01 -3.50 -16.45
N LEU A 56 0.69 -3.38 -16.28
CA LEU A 56 -0.09 -2.33 -16.94
C LEU A 56 0.39 -0.94 -16.53
N VAL A 57 0.75 -0.72 -15.27
CA VAL A 57 1.32 0.54 -14.78
C VAL A 57 2.71 0.77 -15.35
N GLU A 58 3.57 -0.25 -15.44
CA GLU A 58 4.94 -0.13 -16.00
C GLU A 58 4.94 0.20 -17.50
N TYR A 59 4.04 -0.42 -18.28
CA TYR A 59 3.97 -0.30 -19.75
C TYR A 59 2.90 0.66 -20.25
N GLY A 60 2.05 1.18 -19.37
CA GLY A 60 1.03 2.15 -19.72
C GLY A 60 1.54 3.56 -20.10
N PRO A 61 2.68 4.09 -19.62
CA PRO A 61 3.08 5.46 -19.94
C PRO A 61 3.36 5.72 -21.43
N PRO A 62 3.95 4.79 -22.21
CA PRO A 62 4.02 4.90 -23.66
C PRO A 62 2.65 5.03 -24.33
N LEU A 63 1.63 4.34 -23.82
CA LEU A 63 0.29 4.27 -24.41
C LEU A 63 -0.63 5.42 -24.01
N PHE A 64 -0.54 5.88 -22.74
CA PHE A 64 -1.50 6.83 -22.17
C PHE A 64 -0.92 8.22 -21.89
N ALA A 65 0.40 8.32 -21.71
CA ALA A 65 1.08 9.58 -21.43
C ALA A 65 1.99 10.03 -22.58
N ARG A 66 2.01 9.32 -23.72
CA ARG A 66 2.93 9.55 -24.86
C ARG A 66 4.40 9.66 -24.45
N ARG A 67 4.78 9.00 -23.35
CA ARG A 67 6.16 9.01 -22.83
C ARG A 67 6.81 7.66 -23.08
N LEU A 68 7.89 7.64 -23.86
CA LEU A 68 8.70 6.44 -24.14
C LEU A 68 9.53 5.97 -22.91
N ARG A 69 9.08 6.26 -21.69
CA ARG A 69 9.75 5.90 -20.45
C ARG A 69 8.82 5.04 -19.60
N ARG A 70 9.37 4.01 -18.98
CA ARG A 70 8.64 3.13 -18.05
C ARG A 70 8.27 3.89 -16.79
N PHE A 71 7.17 3.51 -16.14
CA PHE A 71 6.71 4.17 -14.92
C PHE A 71 7.77 4.12 -13.80
N SER A 72 8.47 2.98 -13.64
CA SER A 72 9.57 2.86 -12.68
C SER A 72 10.79 3.77 -12.93
N ALA A 73 10.86 4.44 -14.08
CA ALA A 73 11.91 5.41 -14.42
C ALA A 73 11.42 6.87 -14.39
N MET A 74 10.17 7.12 -13.98
CA MET A 74 9.59 8.45 -13.82
C MET A 74 9.94 9.06 -12.47
N THR A 75 9.93 10.39 -12.39
CA THR A 75 10.02 11.06 -11.09
C THR A 75 8.71 10.85 -10.32
N PRO A 76 8.73 10.91 -8.97
CA PRO A 76 7.53 10.71 -8.15
C PRO A 76 6.36 11.64 -8.53
N ASP A 77 6.64 12.90 -8.83
CA ASP A 77 5.63 13.90 -9.21
C ASP A 77 5.01 13.62 -10.59
N GLU A 78 5.78 13.04 -11.50
CA GLU A 78 5.28 12.59 -12.80
C GLU A 78 4.44 11.32 -12.65
N GLY A 79 4.89 10.40 -11.81
CA GLY A 79 4.15 9.18 -11.47
C GLY A 79 2.81 9.49 -10.81
N GLN A 80 2.77 10.48 -9.92
CA GLN A 80 1.53 10.92 -9.26
C GLN A 80 0.53 11.48 -10.26
N ARG A 81 0.95 12.38 -11.16
CA ARG A 81 0.09 12.93 -12.22
C ARG A 81 -0.42 11.85 -13.17
N TYR A 82 0.42 10.88 -13.49
CA TYR A 82 0.04 9.73 -14.32
C TYR A 82 -1.02 8.86 -13.65
N LEU A 83 -0.85 8.53 -12.38
CA LEU A 83 -1.80 7.73 -11.61
C LEU A 83 -3.10 8.50 -11.33
N ALA A 84 -3.03 9.81 -11.09
CA ALA A 84 -4.22 10.66 -10.98
C ALA A 84 -5.03 10.66 -12.28
N ALA A 85 -4.39 10.63 -13.45
CA ALA A 85 -5.09 10.48 -14.72
C ALA A 85 -5.79 9.11 -14.86
N TRP A 86 -5.33 8.07 -14.16
CA TRP A 86 -6.00 6.76 -14.13
C TRP A 86 -7.26 6.74 -13.26
N GLU A 87 -7.35 7.61 -12.24
CA GLU A 87 -8.56 7.78 -11.42
C GLU A 87 -9.73 8.26 -12.27
N HIS A 88 -9.46 9.12 -13.25
CA HIS A 88 -10.45 9.62 -14.20
C HIS A 88 -10.55 8.78 -15.50
N ALA A 89 -9.67 7.79 -15.68
CA ALA A 89 -9.71 6.93 -16.85
C ALA A 89 -10.74 5.80 -16.66
N GLY A 90 -11.69 5.71 -17.59
CA GLY A 90 -12.69 4.64 -17.61
C GLY A 90 -12.10 3.24 -17.77
N GLY A 91 -12.91 2.23 -17.41
CA GLY A 91 -12.56 0.80 -17.53
C GLY A 91 -11.80 0.25 -16.31
N LEU A 92 -10.94 -0.75 -16.53
CA LEU A 92 -10.23 -1.46 -15.46
C LEU A 92 -9.13 -0.64 -14.75
N ARG A 93 -8.82 0.57 -15.22
CA ARG A 93 -7.72 1.41 -14.70
C ARG A 93 -8.08 2.07 -13.38
N GLY A 94 -9.27 2.66 -13.28
CA GLY A 94 -9.77 3.29 -12.06
C GLY A 94 -9.82 2.32 -10.87
N PRO A 95 -10.51 1.16 -10.98
CA PRO A 95 -10.56 0.16 -9.92
C PRO A 95 -9.17 -0.37 -9.52
N LEU A 96 -8.26 -0.54 -10.50
CA LEU A 96 -6.89 -0.96 -10.23
C LEU A 96 -6.10 0.09 -9.44
N PHE A 97 -6.22 1.37 -9.80
CA PHE A 97 -5.60 2.46 -9.06
C PHE A 97 -6.16 2.57 -7.63
N VAL A 98 -7.48 2.53 -7.47
CA VAL A 98 -8.14 2.58 -6.16
C VAL A 98 -7.67 1.40 -5.28
N GLY A 99 -7.59 0.20 -5.83
CA GLY A 99 -7.08 -0.98 -5.12
C GLY A 99 -5.62 -0.84 -4.69
N LEU A 100 -4.75 -0.36 -5.59
CA LEU A 100 -3.34 -0.10 -5.25
C LEU A 100 -3.21 0.99 -4.18
N ARG A 101 -3.95 2.10 -4.31
CA ARG A 101 -3.97 3.18 -3.31
C ARG A 101 -4.44 2.67 -1.96
N ALA A 102 -5.51 1.88 -1.92
CA ALA A 102 -6.03 1.29 -0.70
C ALA A 102 -5.01 0.35 -0.02
N LEU A 103 -4.30 -0.49 -0.80
CA LEU A 103 -3.25 -1.36 -0.26
C LEU A 103 -2.06 -0.57 0.28
N VAL A 104 -1.62 0.45 -0.44
CA VAL A 104 -0.52 1.33 0.00
C VAL A 104 -0.91 2.06 1.28
N PHE A 105 -2.12 2.63 1.34
CA PHE A 105 -2.61 3.31 2.54
C PHE A 105 -2.81 2.35 3.71
N LEU A 106 -3.35 1.15 3.48
CA LEU A 106 -3.49 0.14 4.51
C LEU A 106 -2.13 -0.22 5.11
N ALA A 107 -1.13 -0.50 4.27
CA ALA A 107 0.22 -0.81 4.73
C ALA A 107 0.90 0.38 5.42
N PHE A 108 0.63 1.61 4.96
CA PHE A 108 1.16 2.84 5.56
C PHE A 108 0.56 3.13 6.94
N TYR A 109 -0.76 3.08 7.08
CA TYR A 109 -1.46 3.33 8.34
C TYR A 109 -1.33 2.19 9.35
N GLN A 110 -0.95 0.98 8.91
CA GLN A 110 -0.60 -0.11 9.81
C GLN A 110 0.83 -0.02 10.34
N HIS A 111 1.66 0.91 9.84
CA HIS A 111 3.04 1.05 10.30
C HIS A 111 3.08 1.62 11.73
N PRO A 112 3.82 0.99 12.67
CA PRO A 112 3.89 1.42 14.06
C PRO A 112 4.38 2.86 14.21
N ASP A 113 5.32 3.32 13.38
CA ASP A 113 5.82 4.70 13.43
C ASP A 113 4.78 5.75 12.98
N VAL A 114 3.91 5.39 12.02
CA VAL A 114 2.78 6.25 11.61
C VAL A 114 1.74 6.28 12.72
N LEU A 115 1.44 5.14 13.33
CA LEU A 115 0.51 5.06 14.46
C LEU A 115 1.04 5.78 15.71
N ALA A 116 2.34 5.74 15.95
CA ALA A 116 3.00 6.50 17.00
C ALA A 116 2.90 8.02 16.73
N SER A 117 3.06 8.45 15.47
CA SER A 117 2.85 9.86 15.08
C SER A 117 1.39 10.32 15.18
N LEU A 118 0.44 9.38 15.15
CA LEU A 118 -0.99 9.63 15.31
C LEU A 118 -1.46 9.47 16.77
N GLU A 119 -0.55 9.22 17.71
CA GLU A 119 -0.85 8.94 19.13
C GLU A 119 -1.82 7.76 19.36
N VAL A 120 -1.92 6.83 18.40
CA VAL A 120 -2.82 5.68 18.47
C VAL A 120 -2.08 4.47 19.03
N ASP A 121 -2.17 4.27 20.34
CA ASP A 121 -1.69 3.05 21.00
C ASP A 121 -2.73 1.91 20.87
N TRP A 122 -2.61 1.13 19.81
CA TRP A 122 -3.43 -0.09 19.63
C TRP A 122 -2.86 -1.27 20.44
N ALA A 123 -1.55 -1.30 20.66
CA ALA A 123 -0.87 -2.42 21.32
C ALA A 123 -1.21 -2.45 22.82
N GLY A 124 -1.18 -1.30 23.49
CA GLY A 124 -1.65 -1.15 24.86
C GLY A 124 -3.15 -1.44 24.99
N ARG A 125 -3.98 -1.00 24.03
CA ARG A 125 -5.40 -1.36 24.02
C ARG A 125 -5.65 -2.86 23.87
N ALA A 126 -4.90 -3.53 23.00
CA ALA A 126 -4.98 -4.98 22.84
C ALA A 126 -4.54 -5.71 24.12
N ALA A 127 -3.45 -5.28 24.77
CA ALA A 127 -2.98 -5.85 26.02
C ALA A 127 -4.03 -5.74 27.14
N THR A 128 -4.67 -4.57 27.27
CA THR A 128 -5.75 -4.34 28.24
C THR A 128 -6.94 -5.26 27.99
N LEU A 129 -7.35 -5.46 26.73
CA LEU A 129 -8.46 -6.36 26.39
C LEU A 129 -8.11 -7.84 26.65
N VAL A 130 -6.87 -8.24 26.40
CA VAL A 130 -6.40 -9.60 26.69
C VAL A 130 -6.35 -9.86 28.19
N ALA A 131 -5.83 -8.91 28.98
CA ALA A 131 -5.82 -9.01 30.44
C ALA A 131 -7.25 -9.12 31.01
N ARG A 132 -8.16 -8.25 30.54
CA ARG A 132 -9.57 -8.28 30.96
C ARG A 132 -10.28 -9.57 30.58
N ARG A 133 -9.95 -10.15 29.41
CA ARG A 133 -10.44 -11.48 29.01
C ARG A 133 -9.91 -12.58 29.94
N ALA A 134 -8.64 -12.53 30.32
CA ALA A 134 -8.06 -13.49 31.24
C ALA A 134 -8.75 -13.46 32.62
N GLU A 135 -9.01 -12.27 33.16
CA GLU A 135 -9.76 -12.08 34.41
C GLU A 135 -11.18 -12.68 34.34
N LEU A 136 -11.92 -12.41 33.26
CA LEU A 136 -13.28 -12.93 33.06
C LEU A 136 -13.33 -14.46 32.92
N LEU A 137 -12.28 -15.08 32.38
CA LEU A 137 -12.20 -16.54 32.25
C LEU A 137 -11.80 -17.22 33.57
N HIS A 138 -10.95 -16.58 34.38
CA HIS A 138 -10.57 -17.11 35.70
C HIS A 138 -11.68 -16.90 36.75
N GLY A 139 -12.44 -15.79 36.67
CA GLY A 139 -13.56 -15.51 37.57
C GLY A 139 -14.83 -16.34 37.31
N ARG A 140 -14.89 -17.12 36.22
CA ARG A 140 -16.02 -18.00 35.87
C ARG A 140 -15.77 -19.48 36.24
N ALA A 141 -14.59 -19.79 36.77
CA ALA A 141 -14.13 -21.14 37.12
C ALA A 141 -14.17 -21.45 38.63
N GLY A 142 -14.78 -20.56 39.44
CA GLY A 142 -15.12 -20.79 40.85
C GLY A 142 -16.61 -20.60 41.07
#